data_AF-X1UTD7-F1
#
_entry.id   AF-X1UTD7-F1
#
_cell.length_a   1.000
_cell.length_b   1.000
_cell.length_c   1.000
_cell.angle_alpha   90.00
_cell.angle_beta   90.00
_cell.angle_gamma   90.00
#
_symmetry.space_group_name_H-M   'P 1'
#
loop_
_entity.id
_entity.type
_entity.pdbx_description
1 polymer ?
#
loop_
_entity_poly.entity_id
_entity_poly.type
_entity_poly.pdbx_seq_one_letter_code
_entity_poly.pdbx_strand_id
1 'polypeptide(L)'
;MKAGITSVGGLLGTDGFARSLKALLMKARALEQEGISTWIYTGAYKYPSPTITESILSDIILIDKVIGLKIALSDHRASHPTLDEFIRATSEARAAGILAGKAGVVHIHMGAEKRGLSYLFDIIKNTEIPIEQFAPTHLNKKDEELFRQVVVFGKIGDYIDLTAGVSGEEKSRQSIKPGKAI
;
A
#
# COMPACT_ATOMS: atom_id res chain seq x y z
N MET A 1 -2.56 -10.59 22.53
CA MET A 1 -3.49 -10.58 21.39
C MET A 1 -4.92 -10.17 21.80
N LYS A 2 -5.11 -9.00 22.44
CA LYS A 2 -6.43 -8.61 22.99
C LYS A 2 -7.47 -8.20 21.93
N ALA A 3 -7.02 -7.79 20.74
CA ALA A 3 -7.88 -7.32 19.64
C ALA A 3 -8.19 -8.42 18.60
N GLY A 4 -7.84 -9.68 18.86
CA GLY A 4 -8.06 -10.80 17.92
C GLY A 4 -7.13 -10.84 16.70
N ILE A 5 -6.14 -9.93 16.60
CA ILE A 5 -5.18 -9.89 15.50
C ILE A 5 -4.09 -10.94 15.71
N THR A 6 -3.96 -11.87 14.76
CA THR A 6 -2.96 -12.97 14.75
C THR A 6 -1.95 -12.87 13.60
N SER A 7 -2.26 -12.07 12.57
CA SER A 7 -1.40 -11.82 11.40
C SER A 7 -1.31 -10.32 11.13
N VAL A 8 -0.11 -9.81 10.80
CA VAL A 8 0.12 -8.37 10.56
C VAL A 8 1.03 -8.10 9.38
N GLY A 9 0.71 -7.05 8.60
CA GLY A 9 1.56 -6.46 7.58
C GLY A 9 2.12 -5.11 8.05
N GLY A 10 3.41 -5.05 8.33
CA GLY A 10 4.11 -3.82 8.72
C GLY A 10 4.47 -2.95 7.51
N LEU A 11 4.41 -1.63 7.66
CA LEU A 11 4.76 -0.69 6.59
C LEU A 11 5.21 0.67 7.15
N LEU A 12 5.90 1.46 6.33
CA LEU A 12 6.19 2.86 6.62
C LEU A 12 5.13 3.81 6.05
N GLY A 13 5.08 5.02 6.59
CA GLY A 13 4.18 6.11 6.20
C GLY A 13 4.91 7.25 5.51
N THR A 14 4.54 8.50 5.83
CA THR A 14 5.17 9.72 5.30
C THR A 14 6.68 9.74 5.52
N ASP A 15 7.11 9.43 6.75
CA ASP A 15 8.51 9.49 7.13
C ASP A 15 9.24 8.23 6.66
N GLY A 16 9.68 8.25 5.40
CA GLY A 16 10.59 7.27 4.80
C GLY A 16 12.06 7.70 4.82
N PHE A 17 12.42 8.64 5.70
CA PHE A 17 13.78 9.13 5.87
C PHE A 17 14.33 8.75 7.25
N ALA A 18 13.67 9.18 8.33
CA ALA A 18 14.11 8.90 9.69
C ALA A 18 13.61 7.54 10.21
N ARG A 19 12.48 7.02 9.71
CA ARG A 19 12.08 5.63 9.98
C ARG A 19 12.87 4.65 9.11
N SER A 20 13.19 3.51 9.69
CA SER A 20 14.06 2.50 9.08
C SER A 20 13.29 1.23 8.71
N LEU A 21 13.38 0.81 7.44
CA LEU A 21 12.90 -0.49 6.99
C LEU A 21 13.62 -1.65 7.68
N LYS A 22 14.90 -1.48 8.01
CA LYS A 22 15.66 -2.49 8.79
C LYS A 22 15.07 -2.64 10.19
N ALA A 23 14.72 -1.53 10.85
CA ALA A 23 14.06 -1.57 12.16
C ALA A 23 12.65 -2.20 12.06
N LEU A 24 11.89 -1.89 11.01
CA LEU A 24 10.59 -2.51 10.74
C LEU A 24 10.71 -4.03 10.56
N LEU A 25 11.67 -4.49 9.75
CA LEU A 25 11.95 -5.91 9.54
C LEU A 25 12.31 -6.62 10.85
N MET A 26 13.18 -6.01 11.66
CA MET A 26 13.56 -6.58 12.95
C MET A 26 12.37 -6.65 13.92
N LYS A 27 11.48 -5.65 13.90
CA LYS A 27 10.27 -5.70 14.73
C LYS A 27 9.29 -6.78 14.27
N ALA A 28 9.12 -6.97 12.96
CA ALA A 28 8.30 -8.06 12.42
C ALA A 28 8.81 -9.42 12.90
N ARG A 29 10.12 -9.68 12.76
CA ARG A 29 10.75 -10.92 13.24
C ARG A 29 10.61 -11.12 14.76
N ALA A 30 10.78 -10.06 15.55
CA ALA A 30 10.58 -10.14 17.00
C ALA A 30 9.13 -10.52 17.36
N LEU A 31 8.15 -9.88 16.72
CA LEU A 31 6.73 -10.22 16.92
C LEU A 31 6.41 -11.65 16.49
N GLU A 32 7.08 -12.16 15.46
CA GLU A 32 6.93 -13.56 15.06
C GLU A 32 7.44 -14.55 16.10
N GLN A 33 8.55 -14.22 16.76
CA GLN A 33 9.03 -15.00 17.92
C GLN A 33 8.04 -14.93 19.10
N GLU A 34 7.27 -13.84 19.22
CA GLU A 34 6.19 -13.70 20.19
C GLU A 34 4.90 -14.45 19.78
N GLY A 35 4.88 -15.12 18.62
CA GLY A 35 3.81 -16.04 18.20
C GLY A 35 2.75 -15.44 17.28
N ILE A 36 2.99 -14.30 16.62
CA ILE A 36 2.11 -13.77 15.58
C ILE A 36 2.73 -13.89 14.18
N SER A 37 1.93 -14.16 13.15
CA SER A 37 2.47 -14.18 11.78
C SER A 37 2.72 -12.76 11.28
N THR A 38 3.90 -12.51 10.72
CA THR A 38 4.27 -11.15 10.29
C THR A 38 4.86 -11.11 8.90
N TRP A 39 4.58 -10.01 8.21
CA TRP A 39 5.18 -9.60 6.95
C TRP A 39 5.38 -8.08 6.94
N ILE A 40 6.13 -7.58 5.96
CA ILE A 40 6.34 -6.15 5.77
C ILE A 40 6.21 -5.77 4.29
N TYR A 41 5.94 -4.50 4.03
CA TYR A 41 6.14 -3.87 2.73
C TYR A 41 7.46 -3.10 2.75
N THR A 42 8.25 -3.23 1.68
CA THR A 42 9.35 -2.28 1.44
C THR A 42 8.77 -0.93 0.97
N GLY A 43 9.59 0.12 0.89
CA GLY A 43 9.13 1.45 0.54
C GLY A 43 8.52 2.24 1.71
N ALA A 44 7.89 3.36 1.35
CA ALA A 44 7.27 4.32 2.26
C ALA A 44 6.27 5.15 1.43
N TYR A 45 5.89 6.36 1.83
CA TYR A 45 5.13 7.23 0.91
C TYR A 45 5.97 7.70 -0.28
N LYS A 46 7.24 8.00 -0.04
CA LYS A 46 8.10 8.66 -1.01
C LYS A 46 8.43 7.75 -2.20
N TYR A 47 8.67 8.39 -3.33
CA TYR A 47 9.33 7.84 -4.52
C TYR A 47 10.52 8.75 -4.90
N PRO A 48 11.70 8.23 -5.28
CA PRO A 48 12.09 6.82 -5.30
C PRO A 48 12.00 6.16 -3.92
N SER A 49 11.51 4.92 -3.90
CA SER A 49 11.18 4.21 -2.66
C SER A 49 12.42 3.88 -1.83
N PRO A 50 12.41 4.06 -0.50
CA PRO A 50 13.47 3.53 0.34
C PRO A 50 13.39 2.00 0.32
N THR A 51 14.54 1.35 0.35
CA THR A 51 14.68 -0.11 0.32
C THR A 51 15.79 -0.55 1.27
N ILE A 52 15.86 -1.84 1.59
CA ILE A 52 16.92 -2.42 2.44
C ILE A 52 18.14 -2.78 1.61
N THR A 53 17.94 -3.30 0.40
CA THR A 53 18.97 -3.74 -0.54
C THR A 53 19.15 -2.80 -1.73
N GLU A 54 18.73 -1.53 -1.61
CA GLU A 54 18.83 -0.51 -2.66
C GLU A 54 18.01 -0.82 -3.94
N SER A 55 17.11 -1.81 -3.89
CA SER A 55 16.25 -2.21 -5.02
C SER A 55 14.93 -2.79 -4.50
N ILE A 56 13.81 -2.39 -5.12
CA ILE A 56 12.47 -2.90 -4.79
C ILE A 56 12.41 -4.39 -5.10
N LEU A 57 12.93 -4.77 -6.27
CA LEU A 57 12.99 -6.15 -6.73
C LEU A 57 13.79 -7.04 -5.76
N SER A 58 15.00 -6.62 -5.40
CA SER A 58 15.86 -7.41 -4.52
C SER A 58 15.32 -7.52 -3.10
N ASP A 59 14.68 -6.47 -2.56
CA ASP A 59 14.00 -6.53 -1.27
C ASP A 59 12.91 -7.61 -1.25
N ILE A 60 12.03 -7.59 -2.27
CA ILE A 60 10.92 -8.55 -2.36
C ILE A 60 11.43 -9.96 -2.62
N ILE A 61 12.48 -10.17 -3.41
CA ILE A 61 13.00 -11.52 -3.68
C ILE A 61 13.75 -12.08 -2.47
N LEU A 62 14.74 -11.34 -1.96
CA LEU A 62 15.75 -11.88 -1.04
C LEU A 62 15.30 -11.86 0.42
N ILE A 63 14.37 -10.99 0.80
CA ILE A 63 13.93 -10.85 2.20
C ILE A 63 12.60 -11.56 2.38
N ASP A 64 12.61 -12.68 3.11
CA ASP A 64 11.46 -13.55 3.37
C ASP A 64 10.17 -12.80 3.78
N LYS A 65 10.31 -11.80 4.66
CA LYS A 65 9.20 -11.00 5.18
C LYS A 65 8.64 -9.95 4.22
N VAL A 66 9.39 -9.54 3.20
CA VAL A 66 8.94 -8.47 2.29
C VAL A 66 7.99 -9.06 1.25
N ILE A 67 6.73 -8.64 1.28
CA ILE A 67 5.68 -9.19 0.40
C ILE A 67 5.23 -8.25 -0.72
N GLY A 68 5.71 -7.01 -0.72
CA GLY A 68 5.31 -6.02 -1.71
C GLY A 68 5.90 -4.64 -1.43
N LEU A 69 5.40 -3.65 -2.16
CA LEU A 69 5.84 -2.26 -2.13
C LEU A 69 4.79 -1.36 -1.47
N LYS A 70 5.22 -0.40 -0.65
CA LYS A 70 4.41 0.72 -0.17
C LYS A 70 4.77 1.99 -0.94
N ILE A 71 3.73 2.72 -1.37
CA ILE A 71 3.81 4.07 -1.96
C ILE A 71 2.60 4.94 -1.54
N ALA A 72 2.64 6.24 -1.81
CA ALA A 72 1.48 7.14 -1.69
C ALA A 72 1.13 7.77 -3.05
N LEU A 73 -0.17 7.90 -3.31
CA LEU A 73 -0.72 8.59 -4.48
C LEU A 73 -1.90 9.48 -4.07
N SER A 74 -2.17 10.49 -4.88
CA SER A 74 -3.27 11.45 -4.69
C SER A 74 -3.27 12.05 -3.28
N ASP A 75 -2.10 12.37 -2.74
CA ASP A 75 -1.89 12.95 -1.41
C ASP A 75 -0.85 14.06 -1.48
N HIS A 76 -1.08 15.17 -0.78
CA HIS A 76 -0.17 16.31 -0.75
C HIS A 76 1.23 16.01 -0.15
N ARG A 77 1.39 14.84 0.48
CA ARG A 77 2.66 14.33 1.02
C ARG A 77 3.31 13.28 0.11
N ALA A 78 2.66 12.91 -0.99
CA ALA A 78 3.22 11.99 -1.97
C ALA A 78 4.38 12.65 -2.73
N SER A 79 5.17 11.85 -3.43
CA SER A 79 6.22 12.34 -4.33
C SER A 79 5.71 12.68 -5.73
N HIS A 80 4.41 12.48 -5.99
CA HIS A 80 3.76 12.68 -7.28
C HIS A 80 4.54 12.05 -8.45
N PRO A 81 4.85 10.74 -8.41
CA PRO A 81 5.56 10.09 -9.52
C PRO A 81 4.78 10.27 -10.82
N THR A 82 5.50 10.35 -11.93
CA THR A 82 4.93 10.27 -13.28
C THR A 82 4.36 8.87 -13.52
N LEU A 83 3.40 8.77 -14.45
CA LEU A 83 2.72 7.50 -14.75
C LEU A 83 3.73 6.39 -15.05
N ASP A 84 4.75 6.69 -15.85
CA ASP A 84 5.79 5.75 -16.23
C ASP A 84 6.69 5.34 -15.04
N GLU A 85 6.99 6.26 -14.13
CA GLU A 85 7.73 5.93 -12.90
C GLU A 85 6.96 4.95 -12.02
N PHE A 86 5.65 5.16 -11.90
CA PHE A 86 4.80 4.27 -11.11
C PHE A 86 4.58 2.92 -11.81
N ILE A 87 4.43 2.89 -13.14
CA ILE A 87 4.38 1.66 -13.93
C ILE A 87 5.67 0.85 -13.73
N ARG A 88 6.84 1.50 -13.77
CA ARG A 88 8.13 0.83 -13.53
C ARG A 88 8.20 0.21 -12.14
N ALA A 89 7.89 0.97 -11.09
CA ALA A 89 7.91 0.48 -9.71
C ALA A 89 6.92 -0.69 -9.51
N THR A 90 5.73 -0.59 -10.11
CA THR A 90 4.71 -1.64 -10.07
C THR A 90 5.17 -2.90 -10.79
N SER A 91 5.82 -2.75 -11.95
CA SER A 91 6.35 -3.85 -12.74
C SER A 91 7.49 -4.58 -12.02
N GLU A 92 8.38 -3.84 -11.36
CA GLU A 92 9.44 -4.41 -10.50
C GLU A 92 8.85 -5.23 -9.36
N ALA A 93 7.88 -4.67 -8.62
CA ALA A 93 7.23 -5.36 -7.51
C ALA A 93 6.52 -6.65 -7.98
N ARG A 94 5.84 -6.58 -9.12
CA ARG A 94 5.16 -7.73 -9.74
C ARG A 94 6.14 -8.83 -10.14
N ALA A 95 7.19 -8.48 -10.88
CA ALA A 95 8.20 -9.45 -11.33
C ALA A 95 8.87 -10.13 -10.14
N ALA A 96 9.21 -9.35 -9.10
CA ALA A 96 9.77 -9.86 -7.87
C ALA A 96 8.81 -10.80 -7.12
N GLY A 97 7.51 -10.47 -7.07
CA GLY A 97 6.48 -11.33 -6.51
C GLY A 97 6.42 -12.69 -7.19
N ILE A 98 6.38 -12.71 -8.53
CA ILE A 98 6.38 -13.96 -9.30
C ILE A 98 7.63 -14.80 -9.01
N LEU A 99 8.82 -14.18 -9.08
CA LEU A 99 10.10 -14.88 -8.90
C LEU A 99 10.25 -15.44 -7.48
N ALA A 100 9.69 -14.76 -6.48
CA ALA A 100 9.79 -15.15 -5.08
C ALA A 100 8.63 -16.02 -4.57
N GLY A 101 7.58 -16.22 -5.38
CA GLY A 101 6.33 -16.83 -4.92
C GLY A 101 5.62 -16.01 -3.85
N LYS A 102 5.70 -14.67 -3.94
CA LYS A 102 5.10 -13.71 -2.99
C LYS A 102 4.05 -12.85 -3.70
N ALA A 103 3.22 -12.16 -2.91
CA ALA A 103 2.15 -11.32 -3.44
C ALA A 103 2.66 -10.29 -4.46
N GLY A 104 3.79 -9.62 -4.15
CA GLY A 104 4.39 -8.62 -5.04
C GLY A 104 3.56 -7.37 -5.23
N VAL A 105 2.43 -7.21 -4.52
CA VAL A 105 1.48 -6.11 -4.70
C VAL A 105 2.07 -4.76 -4.32
N VAL A 106 1.47 -3.70 -4.86
CA VAL A 106 1.73 -2.33 -4.44
C VAL A 106 0.61 -1.89 -3.51
N HIS A 107 0.92 -1.74 -2.23
CA HIS A 107 0.04 -1.16 -1.22
C HIS A 107 0.10 0.36 -1.27
N ILE A 108 -1.02 1.01 -1.58
CA ILE A 108 -1.05 2.43 -1.96
C ILE A 108 -1.82 3.23 -0.92
N HIS A 109 -1.13 4.15 -0.25
CA HIS A 109 -1.80 5.18 0.52
C HIS A 109 -2.52 6.15 -0.42
N MET A 110 -3.85 6.21 -0.33
CA MET A 110 -4.65 7.22 -1.02
C MET A 110 -4.86 8.45 -0.14
N GLY A 111 -4.53 9.62 -0.67
CA GLY A 111 -4.84 10.91 -0.05
C GLY A 111 -6.21 11.45 -0.47
N ALA A 112 -6.35 12.78 -0.46
CA ALA A 112 -7.59 13.50 -0.78
C ALA A 112 -7.44 14.41 -2.01
N GLU A 113 -6.41 14.22 -2.83
CA GLU A 113 -6.29 14.97 -4.07
C GLU A 113 -7.31 14.49 -5.11
N LYS A 114 -7.79 15.43 -5.93
CA LYS A 114 -8.90 15.23 -6.88
C LYS A 114 -8.70 14.07 -7.85
N ARG A 115 -7.45 13.70 -8.15
CA ARG A 115 -7.13 12.61 -9.08
C ARG A 115 -7.63 11.25 -8.57
N GLY A 116 -7.73 11.07 -7.24
CA GLY A 116 -8.27 9.85 -6.65
C GLY A 116 -7.60 8.59 -7.19
N LEU A 117 -8.39 7.62 -7.64
CA LEU A 117 -7.96 6.35 -8.25
C LEU A 117 -7.75 6.44 -9.76
N SER A 118 -7.94 7.60 -10.40
CA SER A 118 -7.81 7.71 -11.86
C SER A 118 -6.43 7.23 -12.34
N TYR A 119 -5.40 7.46 -11.54
CA TYR A 119 -4.04 7.00 -11.78
C TYR A 119 -3.97 5.48 -12.02
N LEU A 120 -4.73 4.70 -11.24
CA LEU A 120 -4.75 3.24 -11.35
C LEU A 120 -5.53 2.81 -12.58
N PHE A 121 -6.67 3.45 -12.85
CA PHE A 121 -7.46 3.17 -14.07
C PHE A 121 -6.66 3.47 -15.33
N ASP A 122 -5.86 4.54 -15.34
CA ASP A 122 -4.97 4.88 -16.47
C ASP A 122 -3.99 3.72 -16.73
N ILE A 123 -3.42 3.11 -15.69
CA ILE A 123 -2.45 2.00 -15.86
C ILE A 123 -3.16 0.72 -16.30
N ILE A 124 -4.26 0.37 -15.65
CA ILE A 124 -5.04 -0.84 -15.97
C ILE A 124 -5.53 -0.80 -17.42
N LYS A 125 -5.89 0.39 -17.93
CA LYS A 125 -6.36 0.55 -19.32
C LYS A 125 -5.23 0.47 -20.35
N ASN A 126 -4.05 0.98 -20.03
CA ASN A 126 -2.96 1.17 -21.00
C ASN A 126 -1.82 0.14 -20.87
N THR A 127 -1.94 -0.82 -19.94
CA THR A 127 -0.95 -1.88 -19.72
C THR A 127 -1.65 -3.20 -19.40
N GLU A 128 -0.90 -4.30 -19.47
CA GLU A 128 -1.35 -5.63 -19.04
C GLU A 128 -1.06 -5.91 -17.55
N ILE A 129 -0.80 -4.86 -16.74
CA ILE A 129 -0.61 -5.03 -15.30
C ILE A 129 -1.98 -5.38 -14.69
N PRO A 130 -2.12 -6.57 -14.06
CA PRO A 130 -3.40 -7.00 -13.49
C PRO A 130 -3.87 -6.06 -12.38
N ILE A 131 -5.18 -5.88 -12.23
CA ILE A 131 -5.74 -4.97 -11.22
C ILE A 131 -5.39 -5.40 -9.78
N GLU A 132 -5.24 -6.70 -9.56
CA GLU A 132 -4.91 -7.31 -8.27
C GLU A 132 -3.52 -6.88 -7.78
N GLN A 133 -2.69 -6.36 -8.67
CA GLN A 133 -1.39 -5.77 -8.37
C GLN A 133 -1.51 -4.53 -7.48
N PHE A 134 -2.66 -3.85 -7.48
CA PHE A 134 -2.89 -2.61 -6.75
C PHE A 134 -3.73 -2.86 -5.50
N ALA A 135 -3.18 -2.53 -4.33
CA ALA A 135 -3.85 -2.57 -3.03
C ALA A 135 -4.06 -1.14 -2.46
N PRO A 136 -4.97 -0.33 -3.03
CA PRO A 136 -5.24 1.01 -2.51
C PRO A 136 -6.01 0.96 -1.18
N THR A 137 -5.53 1.73 -0.19
CA THR A 137 -6.10 1.84 1.15
C THR A 137 -6.67 3.23 1.43
N HIS A 138 -7.36 3.39 2.56
CA HIS A 138 -8.07 4.60 2.98
C HIS A 138 -9.18 5.00 2.01
N LEU A 139 -9.88 4.01 1.44
CA LEU A 139 -10.91 4.23 0.44
C LEU A 139 -12.24 4.73 1.01
N ASN A 140 -12.40 4.68 2.33
CA ASN A 140 -13.54 5.21 3.08
C ASN A 140 -13.37 6.69 3.46
N LYS A 141 -12.97 7.57 2.54
CA LYS A 141 -12.96 9.02 2.77
C LYS A 141 -14.33 9.63 2.43
N LYS A 142 -14.66 10.75 3.07
CA LYS A 142 -15.86 11.54 2.78
C LYS A 142 -15.67 12.40 1.53
N ASP A 143 -15.51 11.73 0.40
CA ASP A 143 -15.39 12.34 -0.92
C ASP A 143 -16.26 11.50 -1.87
N GLU A 144 -17.30 12.12 -2.44
CA GLU A 144 -18.29 11.45 -3.26
C GLU A 144 -17.70 10.94 -4.59
N GLU A 145 -16.79 11.71 -5.20
CA GLU A 145 -16.18 11.30 -6.47
C GLU A 145 -15.17 10.18 -6.24
N LEU A 146 -14.37 10.27 -5.17
CA LEU A 146 -13.51 9.15 -4.78
C LEU A 146 -14.34 7.90 -4.48
N PHE A 147 -15.46 8.03 -3.75
CA PHE A 147 -16.32 6.89 -3.44
C PHE A 147 -16.87 6.23 -4.72
N ARG A 148 -17.29 7.03 -5.71
CA ARG A 148 -17.73 6.54 -7.02
C ARG A 148 -16.61 5.76 -7.72
N GLN A 149 -15.38 6.26 -7.68
CA GLN A 149 -14.21 5.56 -8.20
C GLN A 149 -13.93 4.26 -7.44
N VAL A 150 -14.04 4.26 -6.11
CA VAL A 150 -13.85 3.07 -5.27
C VAL A 150 -14.87 1.98 -5.62
N VAL A 151 -16.13 2.35 -5.83
CA VAL A 151 -17.17 1.41 -6.27
C VAL A 151 -16.85 0.82 -7.64
N VAL A 152 -16.34 1.62 -8.58
CA VAL A 152 -15.90 1.11 -9.87
C VAL A 152 -14.72 0.17 -9.70
N PHE A 153 -13.68 0.56 -8.95
CA PHE A 153 -12.48 -0.23 -8.69
C PHE A 153 -12.83 -1.59 -8.08
N GLY A 154 -13.69 -1.62 -7.05
CA GLY A 154 -14.14 -2.87 -6.43
C GLY A 154 -15.12 -3.70 -7.26
N LYS A 155 -15.67 -3.17 -8.36
CA LYS A 155 -16.48 -3.95 -9.32
C LYS A 155 -15.63 -4.61 -10.41
N ILE A 156 -14.53 -3.95 -10.80
CA ILE A 156 -13.63 -4.47 -11.84
C ILE A 156 -12.45 -5.25 -11.26
N GLY A 157 -12.20 -5.14 -9.95
CA GLY A 157 -11.21 -5.91 -9.20
C GLY A 157 -11.83 -6.63 -8.02
N ASP A 158 -11.01 -7.38 -7.29
CA ASP A 158 -11.50 -8.33 -6.28
C ASP A 158 -11.67 -7.75 -4.86
N TYR A 159 -11.00 -6.64 -4.53
CA TYR A 159 -11.00 -6.13 -3.16
C TYR A 159 -10.84 -4.61 -3.07
N ILE A 160 -11.26 -4.08 -1.93
CA ILE A 160 -11.05 -2.70 -1.47
C ILE A 160 -10.58 -2.74 -0.02
N ASP A 161 -9.66 -1.85 0.37
CA ASP A 161 -9.20 -1.75 1.75
C ASP A 161 -9.76 -0.50 2.46
N LEU A 162 -10.53 -0.74 3.52
CA LEU A 162 -11.18 0.29 4.32
C LEU A 162 -10.48 0.44 5.68
N THR A 163 -10.23 1.67 6.09
CA THR A 163 -9.50 1.94 7.33
C THR A 163 -10.45 2.05 8.53
N ALA A 164 -10.34 1.10 9.46
CA ALA A 164 -11.11 1.10 10.70
C ALA A 164 -10.57 2.06 11.79
N GLY A 165 -9.25 2.24 11.87
CA GLY A 165 -8.60 3.10 12.84
C GLY A 165 -8.12 4.40 12.19
N VAL A 166 -8.89 5.48 12.33
CA VAL A 166 -8.46 6.81 11.88
C VAL A 166 -8.00 7.60 13.10
N SER A 167 -6.69 7.78 13.24
CA SER A 167 -6.11 8.52 14.36
C SER A 167 -6.07 10.04 14.07
N GLY A 168 -6.57 10.83 15.01
CA GLY A 168 -6.71 12.29 14.91
C GLY A 168 -8.13 12.71 14.56
N GLU A 169 -8.68 13.70 15.30
CA GLU A 169 -10.06 14.17 15.14
C GLU A 169 -10.38 14.64 13.72
N GLU A 170 -9.44 15.34 13.08
CA GLU A 170 -9.61 15.90 11.74
C GLU A 170 -9.68 14.81 10.66
N LYS A 171 -8.79 13.81 10.74
CA LYS A 171 -8.82 12.65 9.84
C LYS A 171 -10.09 11.81 10.06
N SER A 172 -10.52 11.66 11.32
CA SER A 172 -11.77 10.96 11.65
C SER A 172 -12.99 11.67 11.06
N ARG A 173 -13.01 13.02 11.06
CA ARG A 173 -14.08 13.80 10.42
C ARG A 173 -14.12 13.63 8.91
N GLN A 174 -12.98 13.38 8.27
CA GLN A 174 -12.85 13.18 6.82
C GLN A 174 -13.02 11.72 6.37
N SER A 175 -13.31 10.79 7.29
CA SER A 175 -13.50 9.38 6.96
C SER A 175 -14.90 8.86 7.32
N ILE A 176 -15.37 7.88 6.56
CA ILE A 176 -16.61 7.12 6.78
C ILE A 176 -16.24 5.88 7.61
N LYS A 177 -16.99 5.56 8.66
CA LYS A 177 -16.76 4.32 9.43
C LYS A 177 -16.94 3.10 8.50
N PRO A 178 -16.08 2.07 8.51
CA PRO A 178 -16.20 0.94 7.60
C PRO A 178 -17.58 0.26 7.61
N GLY A 179 -18.19 0.03 8.77
CA GLY A 179 -19.54 -0.55 8.86
C GLY A 179 -20.69 0.35 8.38
N LYS A 180 -20.41 1.57 7.93
CA LYS A 180 -21.36 2.42 7.19
C LYS A 180 -21.05 2.50 5.69
N ALA A 181 -19.84 2.11 5.28
CA ALA A 181 -19.39 2.13 3.90
C ALA A 181 -19.71 0.82 3.17
N ILE A 182 -19.95 -0.26 3.94
CA ILE A 182 -20.42 -1.57 3.48
C ILE A 182 -21.93 -1.65 3.69
#